data_AF-A0A1Y0EQT3-F1
#
_entry.id   AF-A0A1Y0EQT3-F1
#
_cell.length_a   1.000
_cell.length_b   1.000
_cell.length_c   1.000
_cell.angle_alpha   90.00
_cell.angle_beta   90.00
_cell.angle_gamma   90.00
#
_symmetry.space_group_name_H-M   'P 1'
#
loop_
_entity.id
_entity.type
_entity.pdbx_description
1 polymer ?
#
loop_
_entity_poly.entity_id
_entity_poly.type
_entity_poly.pdbx_seq_one_letter_code
_entity_poly.pdbx_strand_id
1 'polypeptide(L)'
;MTSPEADNRYRHPTTGRWGQALAAAMNHGGWARARRAVMARLPFMTLASDVHDVVYLNWLVPVAAAQSLAPPGLTLWQQGGWTPFTVLSYRHRHFGPAALGPLRRLCPSPRQSNWRLYLADLESDSARPHSAEPHLALDPMVAAPVGADVTTTDPAGPHRTEARRAGSPLAKPGRADADAAGRDPAGLAAAGPGGAEPTAPVTHTVLFLKNVMDSLPFTLATRLFSDALPTHLPQSFTHQRVGHRIATTIAPGRGSAPALNAAVELTATRQFAPEAALFAQVFGSWDQAVRMLACQDAAITAVPTAGTTPAPLAWAAIDLPIALPQVVPALPVAPVQCALLAAFAQAVGPFCFVVEQVPFRVLSERVLPR
;
A
#
# COMPACT_ATOMS: atom_id res chain seq x y z
N MET A 1 -12.53 4.89 -26.54
CA MET A 1 -13.60 4.81 -25.52
C MET A 1 -13.00 4.25 -24.26
N THR A 2 -13.48 4.61 -23.06
CA THR A 2 -13.09 3.92 -21.82
C THR A 2 -13.70 2.52 -21.79
N SER A 3 -12.91 1.49 -21.49
CA SER A 3 -13.41 0.11 -21.32
C SER A 3 -14.50 0.05 -20.25
N PRO A 4 -15.55 -0.76 -20.41
CA PRO A 4 -16.70 -0.78 -19.49
C PRO A 4 -16.32 -1.22 -18.06
N GLU A 5 -15.20 -1.92 -17.89
CA GLU A 5 -14.66 -2.32 -16.59
C GLU A 5 -14.00 -1.15 -15.84
N ALA A 6 -13.54 -0.11 -16.55
CA ALA A 6 -13.02 1.12 -15.96
C ALA A 6 -14.15 2.10 -15.54
N ASP A 7 -15.41 1.84 -15.89
CA ASP A 7 -16.54 2.72 -15.52
C ASP A 7 -16.80 2.71 -14.00
N ASN A 8 -16.76 3.90 -13.39
CA ASN A 8 -17.02 4.13 -11.97
C ASN A 8 -18.42 4.67 -11.67
N ARG A 9 -19.34 4.64 -12.65
CA ARG A 9 -20.75 4.96 -12.45
C ARG A 9 -21.42 4.03 -11.44
N TYR A 10 -22.25 4.61 -10.58
CA TYR A 10 -23.02 3.86 -9.59
C TYR A 10 -24.20 3.11 -10.24
N ARG A 11 -24.27 1.81 -10.04
CA ARG A 11 -25.50 1.01 -10.14
C ARG A 11 -25.76 0.36 -8.78
N HIS A 12 -26.95 0.57 -8.25
CA HIS A 12 -27.40 0.01 -6.97
C HIS A 12 -27.59 -1.51 -7.07
N PRO A 13 -27.29 -2.32 -6.03
CA PRO A 13 -27.42 -3.78 -6.09
C PRO A 13 -28.86 -4.26 -6.31
N THR A 14 -29.86 -3.52 -5.82
CA THR A 14 -31.29 -3.80 -6.02
C THR A 14 -31.87 -2.92 -7.15
N THR A 15 -32.72 -3.52 -7.99
CA THR A 15 -33.28 -2.91 -9.22
C THR A 15 -34.60 -2.15 -9.04
N GLY A 16 -35.13 -2.03 -7.83
CA GLY A 16 -36.37 -1.27 -7.56
C GLY A 16 -36.23 0.23 -7.84
N ARG A 17 -37.36 0.94 -8.00
CA ARG A 17 -37.40 2.39 -8.32
C ARG A 17 -36.50 3.23 -7.40
N TRP A 18 -36.43 2.91 -6.10
CA TRP A 18 -35.52 3.54 -5.14
C TRP A 18 -34.04 3.39 -5.51
N GLY A 19 -33.59 2.18 -5.86
CA GLY A 19 -32.21 1.93 -6.29
C GLY A 19 -31.86 2.63 -7.60
N GLN A 20 -32.82 2.73 -8.52
CA GLN A 20 -32.67 3.46 -9.78
C GLN A 20 -32.58 4.99 -9.55
N ALA A 21 -33.45 5.56 -8.72
CA ALA A 21 -33.43 6.98 -8.38
C ALA A 21 -32.14 7.37 -7.64
N LEU A 22 -31.68 6.52 -6.71
CA LEU A 22 -30.41 6.70 -6.01
C LEU A 22 -29.21 6.59 -6.97
N ALA A 23 -29.24 5.65 -7.92
CA ALA A 23 -28.24 5.57 -8.99
C ALA A 23 -28.25 6.81 -9.89
N ALA A 24 -29.41 7.38 -10.24
CA ALA A 24 -29.49 8.62 -10.99
C ALA A 24 -28.86 9.79 -10.21
N ALA A 25 -29.22 9.96 -8.93
CA ALA A 25 -28.70 11.01 -8.07
C ALA A 25 -27.16 10.94 -7.90
N MET A 26 -26.62 9.76 -7.59
CA MET A 26 -25.17 9.56 -7.36
C MET A 26 -24.31 9.67 -8.62
N ASN A 27 -24.90 9.69 -9.82
CA ASN A 27 -24.21 9.89 -11.11
C ASN A 27 -24.46 11.29 -11.72
N HIS A 28 -25.24 12.15 -11.06
CA HIS A 28 -25.67 13.42 -11.64
C HIS A 28 -24.59 14.51 -11.49
N GLY A 29 -23.91 14.83 -12.59
CA GLY A 29 -22.79 15.79 -12.63
C GLY A 29 -23.12 17.21 -12.15
N GLY A 30 -24.41 17.60 -12.07
CA GLY A 30 -24.82 18.83 -11.40
C GLY A 30 -24.50 18.84 -9.90
N TRP A 31 -24.78 17.74 -9.20
CA TRP A 31 -24.48 17.59 -7.77
C TRP A 31 -22.97 17.55 -7.52
N ALA A 32 -22.20 16.86 -8.37
CA ALA A 32 -20.73 16.84 -8.26
C ALA A 32 -20.10 18.23 -8.45
N ARG A 33 -20.60 19.05 -9.39
CA ARG A 33 -20.14 20.45 -9.55
C ARG A 33 -20.50 21.31 -8.33
N ALA A 34 -21.74 21.21 -7.85
CA ALA A 34 -22.19 21.95 -6.67
C ALA A 34 -21.36 21.57 -5.42
N ARG A 35 -21.11 20.28 -5.19
CA ARG A 35 -20.18 19.78 -4.15
C ARG A 35 -18.82 20.46 -4.25
N ARG A 36 -18.15 20.36 -5.40
CA ARG A 36 -16.77 20.85 -5.55
C ARG A 36 -16.67 22.33 -5.22
N ALA A 37 -17.67 23.13 -5.61
CA ALA A 37 -17.74 24.56 -5.28
C ALA A 37 -17.97 24.85 -3.77
N VAL A 38 -18.55 23.92 -3.01
CA VAL A 38 -18.66 24.02 -1.53
C VAL A 38 -17.39 23.50 -0.86
N MET A 39 -16.94 22.28 -1.21
CA MET A 39 -15.81 21.61 -0.56
C MET A 39 -14.48 22.34 -0.80
N ALA A 40 -14.30 22.98 -1.95
CA ALA A 40 -13.13 23.84 -2.22
C ALA A 40 -13.06 25.12 -1.35
N ARG A 41 -14.05 25.37 -0.49
CA ARG A 41 -14.07 26.46 0.49
C ARG A 41 -14.02 25.97 1.95
N LEU A 42 -13.94 24.66 2.17
CA LEU A 42 -13.90 24.06 3.51
C LEU A 42 -12.51 23.44 3.74
N PRO A 43 -11.97 23.48 4.99
CA PRO A 43 -10.76 22.75 5.31
C PRO A 43 -11.00 21.24 5.16
N PHE A 44 -10.03 20.52 4.61
CA PHE A 44 -10.16 19.08 4.43
C PHE A 44 -10.23 18.36 5.78
N MET A 45 -11.29 17.58 5.99
CA MET A 45 -11.50 16.84 7.23
C MET A 45 -10.76 15.49 7.15
N THR A 46 -9.53 15.45 7.70
CA THR A 46 -8.73 14.23 7.81
C THR A 46 -9.55 13.08 8.41
N LEU A 47 -9.74 12.00 7.64
CA LEU A 47 -10.39 10.79 8.11
C LEU A 47 -9.32 9.82 8.62
N ALA A 48 -9.58 9.17 9.76
CA ALA A 48 -8.69 8.19 10.35
C ALA A 48 -9.45 6.90 10.68
N SER A 49 -8.78 5.77 10.48
CA SER A 49 -9.24 4.44 10.87
C SER A 49 -8.06 3.63 11.37
N ASP A 50 -8.35 2.67 12.23
CA ASP A 50 -7.40 1.63 12.59
C ASP A 50 -7.86 0.42 11.75
N VAL A 51 -7.20 0.08 10.65
CA VAL A 51 -7.66 -0.99 9.73
C VAL A 51 -7.03 -2.32 10.10
N HIS A 52 -7.77 -3.41 9.91
CA HIS A 52 -7.37 -4.76 10.33
C HIS A 52 -7.83 -5.86 9.37
N ASP A 53 -7.23 -7.05 9.53
CA ASP A 53 -7.38 -8.21 8.64
C ASP A 53 -7.05 -7.86 7.16
N VAL A 54 -6.02 -7.03 6.91
CA VAL A 54 -5.77 -6.43 5.58
C VAL A 54 -5.16 -7.45 4.62
N VAL A 55 -5.99 -8.09 3.79
CA VAL A 55 -5.57 -9.09 2.79
C VAL A 55 -5.20 -8.41 1.48
N TYR A 56 -3.96 -8.65 1.04
CA TYR A 56 -3.46 -8.32 -0.29
C TYR A 56 -3.51 -9.55 -1.20
N LEU A 57 -4.18 -9.41 -2.34
CA LEU A 57 -4.18 -10.38 -3.44
C LEU A 57 -3.56 -9.67 -4.65
N ASN A 58 -2.38 -10.08 -5.09
CA ASN A 58 -1.62 -9.39 -6.13
C ASN A 58 -1.40 -10.30 -7.33
N TRP A 59 -1.60 -9.81 -8.55
CA TRP A 59 -1.26 -10.49 -9.79
C TRP A 59 -0.32 -9.62 -10.61
N LEU A 60 0.61 -10.26 -11.34
CA LEU A 60 1.28 -9.60 -12.45
C LEU A 60 0.41 -9.75 -13.69
N VAL A 61 0.14 -8.64 -14.36
CA VAL A 61 -0.71 -8.58 -15.56
C VAL A 61 0.06 -7.88 -16.70
N PRO A 62 -0.18 -8.24 -17.98
CA PRO A 62 0.50 -7.57 -19.09
C PRO A 62 0.18 -6.08 -19.11
N VAL A 63 1.22 -5.23 -19.11
CA VAL A 63 1.08 -3.77 -19.00
C VAL A 63 0.17 -3.21 -20.10
N ALA A 64 0.24 -3.73 -21.33
CA ALA A 64 -0.59 -3.30 -22.45
C ALA A 64 -2.10 -3.50 -22.21
N ALA A 65 -2.49 -4.57 -21.51
CA ALA A 65 -3.88 -4.80 -21.14
C ALA A 65 -4.31 -3.85 -20.01
N ALA A 66 -3.50 -3.74 -18.95
CA ALA A 66 -3.77 -2.87 -17.81
C ALA A 66 -3.83 -1.37 -18.17
N GLN A 67 -2.95 -0.92 -19.06
CA GLN A 67 -2.87 0.46 -19.55
C GLN A 67 -4.14 0.87 -20.34
N SER A 68 -4.93 -0.08 -20.84
CA SER A 68 -6.23 0.20 -21.47
C SER A 68 -7.33 0.58 -20.47
N LEU A 69 -7.17 0.24 -19.19
CA LEU A 69 -8.06 0.66 -18.10
C LEU A 69 -7.60 1.96 -17.44
N ALA A 70 -6.35 2.36 -17.68
CA ALA A 70 -5.79 3.61 -17.16
C ALA A 70 -6.30 4.82 -17.95
N PRO A 71 -6.67 5.93 -17.28
CA PRO A 71 -6.96 7.20 -17.95
C PRO A 71 -5.79 7.69 -18.83
N PRO A 72 -6.08 8.32 -19.99
CA PRO A 72 -5.04 8.95 -20.81
C PRO A 72 -4.21 9.95 -20.01
N GLY A 73 -2.89 9.92 -20.17
CA GLY A 73 -1.95 10.75 -19.42
C GLY A 73 -1.41 10.13 -18.13
N LEU A 74 -1.90 8.94 -17.71
CA LEU A 74 -1.30 8.19 -16.61
C LEU A 74 -0.50 6.99 -17.15
N THR A 75 0.79 6.93 -16.82
CA THR A 75 1.67 5.79 -17.11
C THR A 75 1.66 4.81 -15.93
N LEU A 76 1.45 3.53 -16.21
CA LEU A 76 1.56 2.47 -15.19
C LEU A 76 3.03 2.14 -14.90
N TRP A 77 3.32 1.77 -13.64
CA TRP A 77 4.60 1.16 -13.29
C TRP A 77 4.73 -0.16 -14.04
N GLN A 78 5.90 -0.45 -14.58
CA GLN A 78 6.11 -1.68 -15.34
C GLN A 78 7.55 -2.18 -15.27
N GLN A 79 7.72 -3.49 -15.32
CA GLN A 79 9.02 -4.15 -15.44
C GLN A 79 8.85 -5.45 -16.24
N GLY A 80 9.70 -5.66 -17.25
CA GLY A 80 9.61 -6.83 -18.13
C GLY A 80 8.31 -6.97 -18.93
N GLY A 81 7.55 -5.88 -19.13
CA GLY A 81 6.22 -5.89 -19.76
C GLY A 81 5.06 -6.21 -18.80
N TRP A 82 5.34 -6.37 -17.50
CA TRP A 82 4.34 -6.67 -16.46
C TRP A 82 4.10 -5.45 -15.57
N THR A 83 2.86 -5.29 -15.12
CA THR A 83 2.47 -4.35 -14.05
C THR A 83 1.67 -5.09 -12.98
N PRO A 84 1.74 -4.71 -11.69
CA PRO A 84 0.93 -5.34 -10.66
C PRO A 84 -0.50 -4.83 -10.68
N PHE A 85 -1.43 -5.76 -10.52
CA PHE A 85 -2.84 -5.52 -10.23
C PHE A 85 -3.13 -6.11 -8.84
N THR A 86 -3.62 -5.28 -7.93
CA THR A 86 -3.90 -5.67 -6.54
C THR A 86 -5.38 -5.54 -6.22
N VAL A 87 -5.92 -6.56 -5.59
CA VAL A 87 -7.18 -6.49 -4.85
C VAL A 87 -6.88 -6.50 -3.36
N LEU A 88 -7.19 -5.38 -2.71
CA LEU A 88 -6.92 -5.14 -1.29
C LEU A 88 -8.25 -5.20 -0.54
N SER A 89 -8.42 -6.12 0.40
CA SER A 89 -9.68 -6.31 1.15
C SER A 89 -9.44 -6.31 2.65
N TYR A 90 -10.20 -5.49 3.38
CA TYR A 90 -9.93 -5.23 4.80
C TYR A 90 -11.18 -4.76 5.56
N ARG A 91 -11.02 -4.65 6.88
CA ARG A 91 -12.02 -4.10 7.80
C ARG A 91 -11.52 -2.78 8.35
N HIS A 92 -12.41 -1.79 8.42
CA HIS A 92 -12.18 -0.61 9.23
C HIS A 92 -12.50 -0.88 10.70
N ARG A 93 -11.80 -0.18 11.57
CA ARG A 93 -12.19 0.06 12.96
C ARG A 93 -12.08 1.55 13.28
N HIS A 94 -13.02 2.04 14.09
CA HIS A 94 -13.10 3.44 14.54
C HIS A 94 -12.99 4.45 13.38
N PHE A 95 -13.63 4.18 12.23
CA PHE A 95 -13.52 5.05 11.05
C PHE A 95 -14.33 6.34 11.21
N GLY A 96 -13.64 7.47 11.16
CA GLY A 96 -14.28 8.78 11.27
C GLY A 96 -13.27 9.93 11.26
N PRO A 97 -13.73 11.18 11.49
CA PRO A 97 -12.86 12.35 11.55
C PRO A 97 -11.77 12.20 12.62
N ALA A 98 -10.51 12.45 12.25
CA ALA A 98 -9.37 12.33 13.15
C ALA A 98 -9.50 13.22 14.40
N ALA A 99 -10.12 14.40 14.24
CA ALA A 99 -10.39 15.36 15.31
C ALA A 99 -11.30 14.83 16.44
N LEU A 100 -12.08 13.76 16.21
CA LEU A 100 -12.86 13.10 17.27
C LEU A 100 -11.98 12.25 18.21
N GLY A 101 -10.71 11.99 17.86
CA GLY A 101 -9.76 11.27 18.73
C GLY A 101 -10.31 9.91 19.21
N PRO A 102 -10.40 9.67 20.52
CA PRO A 102 -11.01 8.46 21.09
C PRO A 102 -12.51 8.28 20.80
N LEU A 103 -13.27 9.36 20.56
CA LEU A 103 -14.72 9.29 20.32
C LEU A 103 -15.06 8.61 18.98
N ARG A 104 -14.10 8.47 18.06
CA ARG A 104 -14.20 7.60 16.88
C ARG A 104 -14.62 6.16 17.21
N ARG A 105 -14.44 5.70 18.46
CA ARG A 105 -14.92 4.39 18.94
C ARG A 105 -16.44 4.20 18.85
N LEU A 106 -17.20 5.30 18.79
CA LEU A 106 -18.66 5.28 18.61
C LEU A 106 -19.08 5.32 17.13
N CYS A 107 -18.16 5.57 16.20
CA CYS A 107 -18.46 5.58 14.77
C CYS A 107 -18.62 4.15 14.24
N PRO A 108 -19.64 3.88 13.40
CA PRO A 108 -19.70 2.61 12.66
C PRO A 108 -18.47 2.51 11.74
N SER A 109 -18.11 1.30 11.31
CA SER A 109 -16.92 1.09 10.47
C SER A 109 -17.21 0.02 9.41
N PRO A 110 -17.00 0.30 8.11
CA PRO A 110 -17.34 -0.62 7.04
C PRO A 110 -16.26 -1.70 6.81
N ARG A 111 -16.61 -2.73 6.06
CA ARG A 111 -15.64 -3.49 5.25
C ARG A 111 -15.38 -2.71 3.97
N GLN A 112 -14.12 -2.60 3.56
CA GLN A 112 -13.73 -1.99 2.28
C GLN A 112 -12.91 -2.97 1.46
N SER A 113 -13.10 -2.94 0.14
CA SER A 113 -12.25 -3.61 -0.83
C SER A 113 -11.93 -2.66 -1.98
N ASN A 114 -10.71 -2.74 -2.51
CA ASN A 114 -10.18 -1.84 -3.51
C ASN A 114 -9.43 -2.62 -4.61
N TRP A 115 -9.64 -2.21 -5.86
CA TRP A 115 -8.96 -2.74 -7.04
C TRP A 115 -8.02 -1.67 -7.56
N ARG A 116 -6.73 -1.96 -7.65
CA ARG A 116 -5.71 -0.97 -8.02
C ARG A 116 -4.65 -1.48 -8.98
N LEU A 117 -4.12 -0.54 -9.74
CA LEU A 117 -2.85 -0.63 -10.47
C LEU A 117 -1.85 0.34 -9.83
N TYR A 118 -0.57 0.21 -10.14
CA TYR A 118 0.49 1.08 -9.63
C TYR A 118 0.91 2.05 -10.73
N LEU A 119 1.06 3.32 -10.42
CA LEU A 119 1.56 4.31 -11.37
C LEU A 119 3.08 4.29 -11.40
N ALA A 120 3.67 4.59 -12.56
CA ALA A 120 5.06 4.97 -12.63
C ALA A 120 5.25 6.29 -11.86
N ASP A 121 6.49 6.59 -11.48
CA ASP A 121 6.80 7.87 -10.85
C ASP A 121 6.29 9.03 -11.69
N LEU A 122 5.49 9.88 -11.06
CA LEU A 122 5.16 11.19 -11.61
C LEU A 122 6.42 12.04 -11.43
N GLU A 123 7.36 11.90 -12.37
CA GLU A 123 8.59 12.67 -12.41
C GLU A 123 8.28 14.16 -12.24
N SER A 124 9.16 14.85 -11.54
CA SER A 124 8.85 16.12 -10.88
C SER A 124 8.86 17.32 -11.83
N ASP A 125 7.94 17.31 -12.80
CA ASP A 125 7.69 18.43 -13.70
C ASP A 125 6.27 18.98 -13.50
N SER A 126 6.16 20.30 -13.35
CA SER A 126 4.96 21.12 -13.09
C SER A 126 4.05 20.83 -11.86
N ALA A 127 3.99 19.62 -11.29
CA ALA A 127 2.87 19.22 -10.40
C ALA A 127 3.09 19.32 -8.86
N ARG A 128 4.28 19.75 -8.39
CA ARG A 128 4.58 19.96 -6.96
C ARG A 128 4.55 21.46 -6.59
N PRO A 129 3.43 22.01 -6.09
CA PRO A 129 3.47 23.31 -5.43
C PRO A 129 4.31 23.21 -4.14
N HIS A 130 5.15 24.22 -3.87
CA HIS A 130 6.05 24.20 -2.72
C HIS A 130 5.29 24.04 -1.39
N SER A 131 5.72 23.07 -0.59
CA SER A 131 5.46 23.06 0.85
C SER A 131 6.23 24.20 1.49
N ALA A 132 5.53 25.31 1.77
CA ALA A 132 6.12 26.43 2.50
C ALA A 132 6.32 26.03 3.97
N GLU A 133 7.52 25.54 4.29
CA GLU A 133 7.96 25.48 5.69
C GLU A 133 8.17 26.92 6.21
N PRO A 134 7.60 27.28 7.37
CA PRO A 134 7.94 28.53 8.03
C PRO A 134 9.33 28.39 8.66
N HIS A 135 10.38 28.74 7.91
CA HIS A 135 11.71 28.95 8.47
C HIS A 135 11.63 29.99 9.59
N LEU A 136 11.69 29.54 10.85
CA LEU A 136 11.88 30.43 11.98
C LEU A 136 13.36 30.88 11.97
N ALA A 137 13.61 32.08 11.45
CA ALA A 137 14.95 32.66 11.45
C ALA A 137 15.41 32.91 12.90
N LEU A 138 16.61 32.44 13.22
CA LEU A 138 17.35 32.86 14.41
C LEU A 138 18.50 33.75 13.94
N ASP A 139 18.38 35.05 14.15
CA ASP A 139 19.42 36.02 13.78
C ASP A 139 20.67 35.89 14.69
N PRO A 140 21.89 36.06 14.14
CA PRO A 140 23.13 35.87 14.88
C PRO A 140 23.75 37.19 15.41
N MET A 141 23.98 37.27 16.73
CA MET A 141 24.93 38.19 17.43
C MET A 141 24.83 37.91 18.96
N VAL A 142 25.84 38.05 19.83
CA VAL A 142 27.19 38.67 19.80
C VAL A 142 28.22 37.67 20.39
N ALA A 143 29.53 37.87 20.20
CA ALA A 143 30.60 36.97 20.64
C ALA A 143 31.49 37.49 21.79
N ALA A 144 32.09 36.53 22.52
CA ALA A 144 33.36 36.61 23.27
C ALA A 144 33.38 37.41 24.61
N PRO A 145 34.42 37.27 25.48
CA PRO A 145 35.62 36.42 25.36
C PRO A 145 35.99 35.51 26.57
N VAL A 146 36.81 34.50 26.27
CA VAL A 146 37.97 33.94 27.03
C VAL A 146 37.91 33.82 28.58
N GLY A 147 38.07 32.58 29.04
CA GLY A 147 38.69 32.23 30.33
C GLY A 147 39.25 30.80 30.24
N ALA A 148 40.50 30.57 30.65
CA ALA A 148 41.18 29.29 30.51
C ALA A 148 41.74 28.80 31.86
N ASP A 149 41.82 27.48 32.04
CA ASP A 149 42.94 26.87 32.79
C ASP A 149 43.17 25.39 32.38
N VAL A 150 44.27 24.80 32.86
CA VAL A 150 44.85 23.52 32.40
C VAL A 150 45.15 22.56 33.57
N THR A 151 44.84 21.27 33.39
CA THR A 151 45.54 20.02 33.85
C THR A 151 44.56 18.84 33.67
N THR A 152 44.87 17.67 33.10
CA THR A 152 46.05 16.76 33.16
C THR A 152 46.14 15.93 34.45
N THR A 153 45.59 14.71 34.46
CA THR A 153 46.32 13.43 34.74
C THR A 153 45.41 12.19 34.68
N ASP A 154 45.94 11.12 34.06
CA ASP A 154 45.68 9.68 34.27
C ASP A 154 47.08 9.08 34.68
N PRO A 155 47.32 7.79 35.07
CA PRO A 155 46.44 6.63 35.27
C PRO A 155 46.67 5.84 36.59
N ALA A 156 45.85 4.80 36.86
CA ALA A 156 46.31 3.50 37.44
C ALA A 156 45.17 2.44 37.61
N GLY A 157 45.50 1.15 37.42
CA GLY A 157 44.82 -0.02 38.01
C GLY A 157 45.75 -0.72 39.03
N PRO A 158 45.77 -2.06 39.21
CA PRO A 158 44.87 -3.13 38.71
C PRO A 158 44.50 -4.20 39.81
N HIS A 159 44.01 -5.40 39.41
CA HIS A 159 44.21 -6.79 39.96
C HIS A 159 42.96 -7.68 39.64
N ARG A 160 43.01 -8.93 39.11
CA ARG A 160 43.68 -10.23 39.43
C ARG A 160 43.02 -11.01 40.61
N THR A 161 42.92 -12.36 40.70
CA THR A 161 43.24 -13.61 39.90
C THR A 161 42.47 -14.81 40.54
N GLU A 162 42.33 -16.08 40.09
CA GLU A 162 42.55 -16.93 38.87
C GLU A 162 41.60 -18.18 39.02
N ALA A 163 41.67 -19.15 38.09
CA ALA A 163 41.64 -20.62 38.36
C ALA A 163 40.32 -21.40 38.65
N ARG A 164 40.16 -22.70 38.32
CA ARG A 164 40.87 -23.65 37.39
C ARG A 164 40.14 -25.00 37.23
N ARG A 165 40.27 -25.64 36.02
CA ARG A 165 40.43 -27.10 35.74
C ARG A 165 39.31 -28.10 36.14
N ALA A 166 39.21 -29.33 35.59
CA ALA A 166 39.67 -29.94 34.31
C ALA A 166 39.00 -31.33 34.10
N GLY A 167 39.02 -31.88 32.88
CA GLY A 167 38.66 -33.29 32.61
C GLY A 167 38.59 -33.67 31.13
N SER A 168 39.27 -34.75 30.73
CA SER A 168 39.26 -35.39 29.39
C SER A 168 39.68 -36.87 29.59
N PRO A 169 39.42 -37.84 28.67
CA PRO A 169 40.39 -38.07 27.57
C PRO A 169 39.90 -38.82 26.28
N LEU A 170 40.83 -38.93 25.31
CA LEU A 170 41.12 -40.08 24.43
C LEU A 170 40.19 -40.51 23.26
N ALA A 171 40.66 -40.26 22.03
CA ALA A 171 40.80 -41.25 20.93
C ALA A 171 41.84 -40.79 19.87
N LYS A 172 42.52 -41.74 19.20
CA LYS A 172 43.57 -41.55 18.15
C LYS A 172 43.97 -42.95 17.59
N PRO A 173 44.75 -43.09 16.49
CA PRO A 173 45.01 -42.20 15.34
C PRO A 173 44.94 -42.94 13.97
N GLY A 174 45.24 -42.26 12.85
CA GLY A 174 45.60 -42.88 11.56
C GLY A 174 46.33 -41.90 10.61
N ARG A 175 47.50 -42.28 10.11
CA ARG A 175 48.24 -41.66 8.97
C ARG A 175 47.94 -42.47 7.70
N ALA A 176 48.25 -42.07 6.46
CA ALA A 176 49.44 -41.43 5.88
C ALA A 176 49.11 -40.94 4.44
N ASP A 177 49.91 -40.17 3.68
CA ASP A 177 51.03 -39.22 3.90
C ASP A 177 51.26 -38.49 2.55
N ALA A 178 51.94 -37.32 2.54
CA ALA A 178 52.57 -36.64 1.37
C ALA A 178 51.65 -36.21 0.18
N ASP A 179 51.92 -35.18 -0.64
CA ASP A 179 52.86 -34.02 -0.69
C ASP A 179 52.29 -33.06 -1.77
N ALA A 180 52.65 -31.77 -1.94
CA ALA A 180 53.32 -30.76 -1.11
C ALA A 180 53.09 -29.36 -1.76
N ALA A 181 53.36 -28.29 -1.01
CA ALA A 181 53.32 -26.87 -1.42
C ALA A 181 51.94 -26.25 -1.81
N GLY A 182 51.61 -25.02 -1.40
CA GLY A 182 52.33 -24.16 -0.46
C GLY A 182 51.80 -22.72 -0.35
N ARG A 183 52.10 -22.10 0.80
CA ARG A 183 51.73 -20.75 1.29
C ARG A 183 50.43 -20.67 2.09
N ASP A 184 50.57 -20.03 3.25
CA ASP A 184 49.60 -19.75 4.31
C ASP A 184 49.84 -18.26 4.73
N PRO A 185 49.16 -17.64 5.72
CA PRO A 185 48.05 -16.74 5.39
C PRO A 185 48.16 -15.35 6.07
N ALA A 186 47.00 -14.72 6.29
CA ALA A 186 46.73 -13.52 7.09
C ALA A 186 47.00 -12.15 6.43
N GLY A 187 45.95 -11.33 6.42
CA GLY A 187 45.90 -9.96 5.89
C GLY A 187 44.48 -9.42 6.08
N LEU A 188 44.14 -8.98 7.30
CA LEU A 188 42.77 -8.74 7.73
C LEU A 188 42.31 -7.30 7.42
N ALA A 189 41.02 -7.16 7.07
CA ALA A 189 40.18 -5.97 7.19
C ALA A 189 40.54 -4.68 6.42
N ALA A 190 39.65 -4.30 5.50
CA ALA A 190 39.05 -2.95 5.50
C ALA A 190 37.67 -3.00 4.80
N ALA A 191 36.59 -2.69 5.52
CA ALA A 191 35.27 -2.47 4.91
C ALA A 191 35.08 -0.97 4.66
N GLY A 192 34.91 -0.57 3.40
CA GLY A 192 34.56 0.79 3.01
C GLY A 192 33.03 1.00 3.06
N PRO A 193 32.53 2.12 3.62
CA PRO A 193 31.09 2.35 3.76
C PRO A 193 30.45 2.93 2.50
N GLY A 194 29.11 2.87 2.43
CA GLY A 194 28.34 3.87 1.70
C GLY A 194 28.24 3.68 0.18
N GLY A 195 28.13 2.43 -0.30
CA GLY A 195 27.50 2.18 -1.60
C GLY A 195 26.02 2.55 -1.55
N ALA A 196 25.72 3.85 -1.69
CA ALA A 196 24.34 4.34 -1.71
C ALA A 196 23.65 3.84 -2.98
N GLU A 197 22.69 2.92 -2.83
CA GLU A 197 21.73 2.65 -3.90
C GLU A 197 21.08 3.99 -4.31
N PRO A 198 20.96 4.30 -5.61
CA PRO A 198 20.16 5.42 -6.08
C PRO A 198 18.68 5.07 -5.88
N THR A 199 18.21 5.13 -4.64
CA THR A 199 16.79 5.07 -4.29
C THR A 199 16.14 6.36 -4.77
N ALA A 200 15.87 6.42 -6.07
CA ALA A 200 14.87 7.32 -6.63
C ALA A 200 13.60 7.19 -5.77
N PRO A 201 12.93 8.29 -5.40
CA PRO A 201 11.83 8.26 -4.45
C PRO A 201 10.61 7.61 -5.12
N VAL A 202 10.52 6.28 -5.04
CA VAL A 202 9.42 5.46 -5.55
C VAL A 202 8.13 5.98 -4.93
N THR A 203 7.38 6.73 -5.73
CA THR A 203 6.16 7.40 -5.30
C THR A 203 5.11 6.33 -5.18
N HIS A 204 4.69 5.97 -3.96
CA HIS A 204 3.71 4.89 -3.76
C HIS A 204 2.27 5.37 -4.08
N THR A 205 2.05 5.76 -5.34
CA THR A 205 0.79 6.23 -5.90
C THR A 205 0.12 5.11 -6.68
N VAL A 206 -1.10 4.77 -6.30
CA VAL A 206 -1.91 3.75 -6.97
C VAL A 206 -3.07 4.37 -7.75
N LEU A 207 -3.43 3.76 -8.87
CA LEU A 207 -4.65 4.06 -9.61
C LEU A 207 -5.79 3.16 -9.09
N PHE A 208 -6.78 3.77 -8.45
CA PHE A 208 -8.01 3.09 -8.02
C PHE A 208 -8.95 2.85 -9.20
N LEU A 209 -9.06 1.58 -9.61
CA LEU A 209 -10.00 1.10 -10.62
C LEU A 209 -11.41 0.89 -10.05
N LYS A 210 -11.54 0.40 -8.81
CA LYS A 210 -12.82 0.25 -8.09
C LYS A 210 -12.60 0.41 -6.58
N ASN A 211 -13.57 1.03 -5.91
CA ASN A 211 -13.74 0.97 -4.45
C ASN A 211 -15.07 0.31 -4.13
N VAL A 212 -15.13 -0.54 -3.10
CA VAL A 212 -16.34 -1.24 -2.64
C VAL A 212 -16.45 -1.12 -1.14
N MET A 213 -17.64 -0.79 -0.60
CA MET A 213 -17.93 -0.84 0.83
C MET A 213 -19.20 -1.65 1.09
N ASP A 214 -19.27 -2.32 2.24
CA ASP A 214 -20.45 -3.10 2.66
C ASP A 214 -21.63 -2.24 3.16
N SER A 215 -21.43 -0.93 3.31
CA SER A 215 -22.32 -0.04 4.02
C SER A 215 -22.85 1.07 3.12
N LEU A 216 -24.18 1.16 3.01
CA LEU A 216 -24.87 2.18 2.23
C LEU A 216 -24.54 3.61 2.70
N PRO A 217 -24.62 3.97 4.01
CA PRO A 217 -24.21 5.30 4.48
C PRO A 217 -22.80 5.71 4.06
N PHE A 218 -21.80 4.82 4.15
CA PHE A 218 -20.44 5.15 3.73
C PHE A 218 -20.27 5.21 2.20
N THR A 219 -20.99 4.38 1.44
CA THR A 219 -21.03 4.47 -0.02
C THR A 219 -21.64 5.81 -0.48
N LEU A 220 -22.72 6.25 0.17
CA LEU A 220 -23.35 7.54 -0.13
C LEU A 220 -22.46 8.70 0.32
N ALA A 221 -21.89 8.65 1.53
CA ALA A 221 -21.00 9.70 2.03
C ALA A 221 -19.78 9.88 1.12
N THR A 222 -19.09 8.79 0.74
CA THR A 222 -17.97 8.87 -0.21
C THR A 222 -18.42 9.42 -1.56
N ARG A 223 -19.53 8.94 -2.16
CA ARG A 223 -20.06 9.53 -3.41
C ARG A 223 -20.64 10.94 -3.30
N LEU A 224 -20.92 11.44 -2.09
CA LEU A 224 -21.46 12.79 -1.83
C LEU A 224 -20.41 13.79 -1.35
N PHE A 225 -19.25 13.35 -0.86
CA PHE A 225 -18.23 14.22 -0.28
C PHE A 225 -16.81 14.00 -0.83
N SER A 226 -16.59 12.97 -1.66
CA SER A 226 -15.32 12.68 -2.33
C SER A 226 -15.50 12.52 -3.85
N ASP A 227 -14.50 12.97 -4.59
CA ASP A 227 -14.24 12.65 -6.00
C ASP A 227 -13.19 11.52 -6.13
N ALA A 228 -12.30 11.35 -5.14
CA ALA A 228 -11.27 10.29 -5.10
C ALA A 228 -11.77 8.89 -4.69
N LEU A 229 -12.94 8.79 -4.04
CA LEU A 229 -13.54 7.52 -3.61
C LEU A 229 -14.94 7.30 -4.23
N PRO A 230 -15.04 6.97 -5.54
CA PRO A 230 -16.29 6.60 -6.19
C PRO A 230 -16.73 5.17 -5.80
N THR A 231 -17.11 4.99 -4.53
CA THR A 231 -17.42 3.68 -3.91
C THR A 231 -18.63 2.99 -4.53
N HIS A 232 -18.59 1.67 -4.67
CA HIS A 232 -19.69 0.84 -5.11
C HIS A 232 -20.28 0.02 -3.94
N LEU A 233 -21.60 -0.19 -3.95
CA LEU A 233 -22.30 -1.03 -2.97
C LEU A 233 -22.57 -2.41 -3.60
N PRO A 234 -22.16 -3.51 -2.96
CA PRO A 234 -22.50 -4.86 -3.37
C PRO A 234 -23.83 -5.29 -2.73
N GLN A 235 -24.37 -6.44 -3.16
CA GLN A 235 -25.55 -7.04 -2.53
C GLN A 235 -25.19 -7.75 -1.21
N SER A 236 -23.98 -8.30 -1.11
CA SER A 236 -23.36 -8.72 0.14
C SER A 236 -21.83 -8.62 0.05
N PHE A 237 -21.19 -8.41 1.20
CA PHE A 237 -19.73 -8.37 1.34
C PHE A 237 -19.36 -9.00 2.69
N THR A 238 -18.81 -10.21 2.66
CA THR A 238 -18.17 -10.85 3.81
C THR A 238 -16.66 -10.64 3.73
N HIS A 239 -16.06 -10.39 4.89
CA HIS A 239 -14.63 -10.44 5.10
C HIS A 239 -14.43 -10.88 6.55
N GLN A 240 -13.91 -12.10 6.76
CA GLN A 240 -13.90 -12.77 8.05
C GLN A 240 -12.62 -13.59 8.23
N ARG A 241 -12.04 -13.49 9.42
CA ARG A 241 -10.91 -14.30 9.87
C ARG A 241 -11.38 -15.40 10.82
N VAL A 242 -10.89 -16.62 10.61
CA VAL A 242 -11.11 -17.80 11.45
C VAL A 242 -9.75 -18.48 11.63
N GLY A 243 -9.13 -18.29 12.80
CA GLY A 243 -7.75 -18.72 13.05
C GLY A 243 -6.76 -18.08 12.07
N HIS A 244 -6.03 -18.93 11.34
CA HIS A 244 -5.06 -18.53 10.32
C HIS A 244 -5.68 -18.29 8.93
N ARG A 245 -6.97 -18.54 8.73
CA ARG A 245 -7.65 -18.35 7.44
C ARG A 245 -8.45 -17.05 7.41
N ILE A 246 -8.33 -16.28 6.33
CA ILE A 246 -9.14 -15.09 6.06
C ILE A 246 -9.88 -15.29 4.74
N ALA A 247 -11.22 -15.16 4.76
CA ALA A 247 -12.08 -15.32 3.60
C ALA A 247 -12.80 -14.00 3.26
N THR A 248 -12.83 -13.66 1.97
CA THR A 248 -13.52 -12.49 1.42
C THR A 248 -14.47 -12.93 0.31
N THR A 249 -15.74 -12.56 0.39
CA THR A 249 -16.71 -12.77 -0.68
C THR A 249 -17.52 -11.50 -0.91
N ILE A 250 -17.60 -11.04 -2.16
CA ILE A 250 -18.32 -9.84 -2.59
C ILE A 250 -19.28 -10.26 -3.71
N ALA A 251 -20.57 -10.34 -3.39
CA ALA A 251 -21.62 -10.63 -4.36
C ALA A 251 -22.23 -9.31 -4.86
N PRO A 252 -22.14 -8.99 -6.16
CA PRO A 252 -22.52 -7.66 -6.66
C PRO A 252 -24.05 -7.46 -6.81
N GLY A 253 -24.83 -8.55 -6.73
CA GLY A 253 -26.25 -8.54 -7.09
C GLY A 253 -26.42 -8.06 -8.54
N ARG A 254 -27.26 -7.04 -8.74
CA ARG A 254 -27.45 -6.38 -10.05
C ARG A 254 -26.74 -5.02 -10.14
N GLY A 255 -25.78 -4.78 -9.24
CA GLY A 255 -25.13 -3.49 -9.04
C GLY A 255 -23.93 -3.21 -9.94
N SER A 256 -22.94 -2.55 -9.34
CA SER A 256 -21.73 -2.03 -10.01
C SER A 256 -20.43 -2.35 -9.28
N ALA A 257 -20.50 -2.93 -8.08
CA ALA A 257 -19.34 -3.52 -7.45
C ALA A 257 -18.84 -4.70 -8.32
N PRO A 258 -17.52 -4.91 -8.46
CA PRO A 258 -16.98 -6.16 -9.00
C PRO A 258 -17.25 -7.32 -8.04
N ALA A 259 -17.33 -8.54 -8.59
CA ALA A 259 -17.40 -9.76 -7.80
C ALA A 259 -16.01 -10.20 -7.33
N LEU A 260 -15.94 -10.73 -6.11
CA LEU A 260 -14.74 -11.34 -5.53
C LEU A 260 -15.13 -12.59 -4.74
N ASN A 261 -14.35 -13.65 -4.84
CA ASN A 261 -14.38 -14.78 -3.92
C ASN A 261 -12.93 -15.27 -3.73
N ALA A 262 -12.40 -15.08 -2.53
CA ALA A 262 -11.02 -15.38 -2.18
C ALA A 262 -10.94 -15.91 -0.76
N ALA A 263 -10.09 -16.90 -0.52
CA ALA A 263 -9.68 -17.29 0.82
C ALA A 263 -8.17 -17.47 0.83
N VAL A 264 -7.52 -16.89 1.84
CA VAL A 264 -6.08 -17.03 2.08
C VAL A 264 -5.84 -17.64 3.46
N GLU A 265 -4.73 -18.35 3.60
CA GLU A 265 -4.27 -18.91 4.86
C GLU A 265 -2.85 -18.41 5.16
N LEU A 266 -2.64 -17.91 6.37
CA LEU A 266 -1.38 -17.33 6.82
C LEU A 266 -0.30 -18.41 6.95
N THR A 267 0.91 -18.10 6.49
CA THR A 267 2.06 -19.01 6.59
C THR A 267 3.28 -18.30 7.17
N ALA A 268 4.26 -19.06 7.64
CA ALA A 268 5.52 -18.52 8.15
C ALA A 268 6.53 -18.16 7.03
N THR A 269 6.27 -18.56 5.78
CA THR A 269 7.30 -18.67 4.74
C THR A 269 7.26 -17.48 3.79
N ARG A 270 8.28 -16.60 3.86
CA ARG A 270 8.51 -15.47 2.91
C ARG A 270 9.06 -15.96 1.57
N GLN A 271 8.26 -16.74 0.84
CA GLN A 271 8.57 -17.25 -0.50
C GLN A 271 7.38 -17.01 -1.45
N PHE A 272 7.65 -16.99 -2.75
CA PHE A 272 6.61 -16.97 -3.77
C PHE A 272 6.09 -18.39 -4.00
N ALA A 273 4.77 -18.53 -4.08
CA ALA A 273 4.13 -19.77 -4.53
C ALA A 273 4.46 -20.05 -6.01
N PRO A 274 4.40 -21.30 -6.51
CA PRO A 274 4.70 -21.62 -7.91
C PRO A 274 3.90 -20.78 -8.92
N GLU A 275 2.61 -20.57 -8.66
CA GLU A 275 1.72 -19.72 -9.46
C GLU A 275 2.10 -18.23 -9.46
N ALA A 276 2.95 -17.80 -8.50
CA ALA A 276 3.47 -16.46 -8.34
C ALA A 276 4.98 -16.37 -8.61
N ALA A 277 5.64 -17.41 -9.14
CA ALA A 277 7.10 -17.45 -9.30
C ALA A 277 7.68 -16.28 -10.15
N LEU A 278 6.88 -15.73 -11.08
CA LEU A 278 7.26 -14.55 -11.88
C LEU A 278 7.54 -13.30 -11.02
N PHE A 279 6.95 -13.18 -9.82
CA PHE A 279 7.24 -12.09 -8.89
C PHE A 279 8.73 -12.08 -8.46
N ALA A 280 9.42 -13.22 -8.43
CA ALA A 280 10.87 -13.25 -8.20
C ALA A 280 11.67 -12.59 -9.33
N GLN A 281 11.21 -12.73 -10.58
CA GLN A 281 11.87 -12.14 -11.76
C GLN A 281 11.56 -10.64 -11.87
N VAL A 282 10.36 -10.22 -11.46
CA VAL A 282 9.91 -8.81 -11.52
C VAL A 282 10.39 -8.00 -10.32
N PHE A 283 10.48 -8.58 -9.12
CA PHE A 283 10.83 -7.83 -7.90
C PHE A 283 12.12 -8.27 -7.20
N GLY A 284 12.81 -9.30 -7.70
CA GLY A 284 14.00 -9.88 -7.07
C GLY A 284 13.70 -10.74 -5.83
N SER A 285 13.02 -10.17 -4.83
CA SER A 285 12.74 -10.81 -3.55
C SER A 285 11.33 -10.55 -3.00
N TRP A 286 10.90 -11.41 -2.07
CA TRP A 286 9.61 -11.29 -1.36
C TRP A 286 9.48 -9.94 -0.66
N ASP A 287 10.51 -9.49 0.06
CA ASP A 287 10.48 -8.23 0.81
C ASP A 287 10.48 -6.99 -0.11
N GLN A 288 11.14 -7.06 -1.27
CA GLN A 288 11.07 -5.99 -2.29
C GLN A 288 9.69 -5.93 -2.95
N ALA A 289 9.08 -7.07 -3.28
CA ALA A 289 7.70 -7.12 -3.77
C ALA A 289 6.72 -6.53 -2.75
N VAL A 290 6.83 -6.93 -1.48
CA VAL A 290 5.97 -6.41 -0.40
C VAL A 290 6.19 -4.92 -0.16
N ARG A 291 7.44 -4.42 -0.20
CA ARG A 291 7.72 -2.97 -0.09
C ARG A 291 7.00 -2.17 -1.17
N MET A 292 7.07 -2.61 -2.43
CA MET A 292 6.41 -1.94 -3.55
C MET A 292 4.89 -2.00 -3.46
N LEU A 293 4.34 -3.18 -3.13
CA LEU A 293 2.90 -3.45 -3.19
C LEU A 293 2.11 -2.94 -1.98
N ALA A 294 2.73 -2.92 -0.78
CA ALA A 294 2.05 -2.59 0.47
C ALA A 294 2.05 -1.08 0.77
N CYS A 295 3.22 -0.43 0.72
CA CYS A 295 3.35 1.00 1.00
C CYS A 295 2.48 1.83 0.04
N GLN A 296 1.89 2.92 0.55
CA GLN A 296 1.00 3.80 -0.22
C GLN A 296 0.94 5.19 0.39
N ASP A 297 1.34 6.20 -0.39
CA ASP A 297 1.32 7.62 -0.01
C ASP A 297 0.19 8.39 -0.69
N ALA A 298 -0.34 7.85 -1.79
CA ALA A 298 -1.39 8.51 -2.56
C ALA A 298 -2.30 7.53 -3.33
N ALA A 299 -3.45 8.04 -3.76
CA ALA A 299 -4.32 7.38 -4.74
C ALA A 299 -4.79 8.37 -5.81
N ILE A 300 -4.88 7.90 -7.05
CA ILE A 300 -5.56 8.60 -8.16
C ILE A 300 -6.78 7.79 -8.61
N THR A 301 -7.85 8.47 -9.03
CA THR A 301 -8.97 7.81 -9.73
C THR A 301 -9.50 8.68 -10.88
N ALA A 302 -10.13 8.02 -11.85
CA ALA A 302 -10.98 8.68 -12.84
C ALA A 302 -12.29 9.14 -12.18
N VAL A 303 -12.61 10.42 -12.32
CA VAL A 303 -13.80 11.03 -11.71
C VAL A 303 -15.00 10.91 -12.65
N PRO A 304 -16.06 10.14 -12.31
CA PRO A 304 -17.17 9.84 -13.22
C PRO A 304 -18.03 11.08 -13.49
N THR A 305 -17.64 11.88 -14.49
CA THR A 305 -18.29 13.13 -14.91
C THR A 305 -18.80 12.98 -16.34
N ALA A 306 -20.10 13.12 -16.54
CA ALA A 306 -20.71 13.00 -17.87
C ALA A 306 -20.31 14.16 -18.79
N GLY A 307 -20.00 13.86 -20.05
CA GLY A 307 -19.68 14.84 -21.10
C GLY A 307 -18.22 15.31 -21.16
N THR A 308 -17.37 14.98 -20.19
CA THR A 308 -15.95 15.34 -20.19
C THR A 308 -15.06 14.18 -20.62
N THR A 309 -14.38 14.33 -21.76
CA THR A 309 -13.30 13.44 -22.23
C THR A 309 -12.01 14.27 -22.40
N PRO A 310 -10.83 13.77 -21.96
CA PRO A 310 -10.69 12.75 -20.93
C PRO A 310 -11.42 13.17 -19.63
N ALA A 311 -11.82 12.19 -18.83
CA ALA A 311 -12.45 12.45 -17.54
C ALA A 311 -11.45 13.15 -16.59
N PRO A 312 -11.89 14.08 -15.72
CA PRO A 312 -11.02 14.64 -14.69
C PRO A 312 -10.45 13.56 -13.78
N LEU A 313 -9.28 13.81 -13.21
CA LEU A 313 -8.66 12.96 -12.20
C LEU A 313 -8.85 13.58 -10.81
N ALA A 314 -9.02 12.72 -9.80
CA ALA A 314 -8.92 13.12 -8.40
C ALA A 314 -7.74 12.40 -7.76
N TRP A 315 -6.97 13.15 -6.98
CA TRP A 315 -5.81 12.69 -6.21
C TRP A 315 -6.10 12.85 -4.72
N ALA A 316 -5.77 11.84 -3.93
CA ALA A 316 -5.86 11.87 -2.47
C ALA A 316 -4.51 11.50 -1.84
N ALA A 317 -4.10 12.27 -0.84
CA ALA A 317 -2.96 11.94 0.01
C ALA A 317 -3.38 10.93 1.09
N ILE A 318 -2.57 9.91 1.30
CA ILE A 318 -2.82 8.79 2.20
C ILE A 318 -1.62 8.60 3.13
N ASP A 319 -1.91 8.24 4.38
CA ASP A 319 -0.93 7.81 5.39
C ASP A 319 -1.27 6.36 5.75
N LEU A 320 -0.44 5.43 5.26
CA LEU A 320 -0.56 3.97 5.45
C LEU A 320 0.82 3.37 5.82
N PRO A 321 1.31 3.61 7.05
CA PRO A 321 2.69 3.30 7.45
C PRO A 321 2.82 1.82 7.82
N ILE A 322 2.83 0.95 6.82
CA ILE A 322 2.97 -0.51 6.99
C ILE A 322 4.42 -0.84 7.36
N ALA A 323 4.61 -1.32 8.59
CA ALA A 323 5.89 -1.89 9.02
C ALA A 323 6.13 -3.24 8.32
N LEU A 324 7.03 -3.28 7.33
CA LEU A 324 7.37 -4.48 6.54
C LEU A 324 7.69 -5.75 7.39
N PRO A 325 8.30 -5.67 8.60
CA PRO A 325 8.46 -6.83 9.46
C PRO A 325 7.14 -7.44 9.97
N GLN A 326 6.06 -6.67 10.05
CA GLN A 326 4.73 -7.11 10.51
C GLN A 326 3.86 -7.70 9.38
N VAL A 327 4.36 -7.72 8.14
CA VAL A 327 3.66 -8.34 7.02
C VAL A 327 3.78 -9.86 7.12
N VAL A 328 2.64 -10.54 7.17
CA VAL A 328 2.53 -12.00 7.29
C VAL A 328 2.33 -12.61 5.90
N PRO A 329 3.15 -13.59 5.48
CA PRO A 329 2.91 -14.36 4.25
C PRO A 329 1.56 -15.06 4.27
N ALA A 330 0.96 -15.25 3.10
CA ALA A 330 -0.26 -16.04 2.96
C ALA A 330 -0.28 -16.80 1.62
N LEU A 331 -1.06 -17.87 1.56
CA LEU A 331 -1.30 -18.64 0.33
C LEU A 331 -2.80 -18.70 0.01
N PRO A 332 -3.20 -18.75 -1.27
CA PRO A 332 -4.60 -18.98 -1.64
C PRO A 332 -5.03 -20.41 -1.27
N VAL A 333 -6.16 -20.55 -0.57
CA VAL A 333 -6.70 -21.87 -0.17
C VAL A 333 -7.51 -22.53 -1.29
N ALA A 334 -7.87 -21.75 -2.31
CA ALA A 334 -8.57 -22.17 -3.52
C ALA A 334 -8.32 -21.14 -4.64
N PRO A 335 -8.55 -21.48 -5.93
CA PRO A 335 -8.46 -20.53 -7.02
C PRO A 335 -9.32 -19.28 -6.79
N VAL A 336 -8.68 -18.11 -6.79
CA VAL A 336 -9.35 -16.83 -6.50
C VAL A 336 -10.19 -16.38 -7.69
N GLN A 337 -11.47 -16.10 -7.44
CA GLN A 337 -12.40 -15.59 -8.44
C GLN A 337 -12.47 -14.06 -8.30
N CYS A 338 -11.95 -13.31 -9.28
CA CYS A 338 -12.03 -11.85 -9.31
C CYS A 338 -12.51 -11.37 -10.69
N ALA A 339 -13.61 -10.62 -10.72
CA ALA A 339 -14.26 -10.22 -11.97
C ALA A 339 -13.34 -9.43 -12.92
N LEU A 340 -12.44 -8.59 -12.39
CA LEU A 340 -11.54 -7.77 -13.20
C LEU A 340 -10.35 -8.54 -13.79
N LEU A 341 -10.08 -9.79 -13.38
CA LEU A 341 -9.01 -10.58 -14.01
C LEU A 341 -9.35 -10.98 -15.45
N ALA A 342 -10.63 -10.96 -15.84
CA ALA A 342 -11.04 -11.21 -17.22
C ALA A 342 -10.53 -10.15 -18.21
N ALA A 343 -10.27 -8.92 -17.74
CA ALA A 343 -9.62 -7.86 -18.53
C ALA A 343 -8.13 -8.14 -18.81
N PHE A 344 -7.52 -9.03 -18.04
CA PHE A 344 -6.08 -9.27 -18.02
C PHE A 344 -5.76 -10.70 -18.47
N ALA A 345 -5.76 -10.91 -19.79
CA ALA A 345 -5.26 -12.15 -20.36
C ALA A 345 -3.85 -12.47 -19.80
N GLN A 346 -3.61 -13.73 -19.41
CA GLN A 346 -2.34 -14.20 -18.85
C GLN A 346 -1.92 -13.56 -17.51
N ALA A 347 -2.88 -13.19 -16.65
CA ALA A 347 -2.58 -12.80 -15.26
C ALA A 347 -1.86 -13.93 -14.48
N VAL A 348 -0.75 -13.61 -13.81
CA VAL A 348 0.10 -14.54 -13.04
C VAL A 348 -0.02 -14.24 -11.55
N GLY A 349 -0.25 -15.26 -10.72
CA GLY A 349 -0.48 -15.17 -9.29
C GLY A 349 -1.72 -15.96 -8.82
N PRO A 350 -2.26 -15.69 -7.61
CA PRO A 350 -1.96 -14.52 -6.79
C PRO A 350 -0.70 -14.69 -5.91
N PHE A 351 0.08 -13.61 -5.80
CA PHE A 351 0.96 -13.40 -4.66
C PHE A 351 0.15 -12.82 -3.50
N CYS A 352 0.09 -13.52 -2.36
CA CYS A 352 -0.76 -13.18 -1.22
C CYS A 352 0.07 -12.80 0.02
N PHE A 353 -0.38 -11.78 0.75
CA PHE A 353 0.12 -11.44 2.09
C PHE A 353 -0.94 -10.69 2.90
N VAL A 354 -0.72 -10.56 4.20
CA VAL A 354 -1.65 -9.94 5.14
C VAL A 354 -0.93 -8.94 6.05
N VAL A 355 -1.56 -7.80 6.31
CA VAL A 355 -1.20 -6.88 7.40
C VAL A 355 -2.28 -6.96 8.46
N GLU A 356 -1.94 -7.46 9.65
CA GLU A 356 -2.96 -7.77 10.67
C GLU A 356 -3.68 -6.53 11.19
N GLN A 357 -2.93 -5.45 11.43
CA GLN A 357 -3.43 -4.13 11.78
C GLN A 357 -2.46 -3.04 11.30
N VAL A 358 -2.98 -1.92 10.81
CA VAL A 358 -2.20 -0.70 10.52
C VAL A 358 -3.10 0.53 10.69
N PRO A 359 -2.61 1.68 11.20
CA PRO A 359 -3.35 2.94 11.10
C PRO A 359 -3.48 3.36 9.63
N PHE A 360 -4.63 3.95 9.28
CA PHE A 360 -4.88 4.49 7.95
C PHE A 360 -5.47 5.89 8.08
N ARG A 361 -4.95 6.86 7.32
CA ARG A 361 -5.57 8.18 7.20
C ARG A 361 -5.67 8.63 5.75
N VAL A 362 -6.72 9.39 5.47
CA VAL A 362 -6.81 10.23 4.27
C VAL A 362 -6.47 11.66 4.71
N LEU A 363 -5.37 12.20 4.18
CA LEU A 363 -4.79 13.47 4.64
C LEU A 363 -5.36 14.69 3.88
N SER A 364 -5.56 14.56 2.57
CA SER A 364 -6.15 15.60 1.71
C SER A 364 -6.71 14.99 0.43
N GLU A 365 -7.54 15.74 -0.27
CA GLU A 365 -8.07 15.38 -1.59
C GLU A 365 -8.14 16.62 -2.50
N ARG A 366 -7.80 16.46 -3.79
CA ARG A 366 -7.97 17.49 -4.82
C ARG A 366 -8.36 16.86 -6.15
N VAL A 367 -9.28 17.51 -6.88
CA VAL A 367 -9.42 17.27 -8.33
C VAL A 367 -8.23 17.93 -9.01
N LEU A 368 -7.51 17.19 -9.85
CA LEU A 368 -6.36 17.74 -10.57
C LEU A 368 -6.83 18.69 -11.67
N PRO A 369 -6.13 19.83 -11.89
CA PRO A 369 -6.34 20.64 -13.08
C PRO A 369 -6.00 19.86 -14.36
N ARG A 370 -6.40 20.41 -15.51
CA ARG A 370 -5.96 19.98 -16.83
C ARG A 370 -4.78 20.84 -17.28
#